data_AF-A0A1H0VMS9-F1
#
_entry.id   AF-A0A1H0VMS9-F1
#
_cell.length_a   1.000
_cell.length_b   1.000
_cell.length_c   1.000
_cell.angle_alpha   90.00
_cell.angle_beta   90.00
_cell.angle_gamma   90.00
#
_symmetry.space_group_name_H-M   'P 1'
#
loop_
_entity.id
_entity.type
_entity.pdbx_description
1 polymer ?
#
loop_
_entity_poly.entity_id
_entity_poly.type
_entity_poly.pdbx_seq_one_letter_code
_entity_poly.pdbx_strand_id
1 'polypeptide(L)'
;GVTVEAGNQPSADALIVVTPLGLDATTAALEEGLDATRVVAIDTLLPFEATKRRTLMTTPATSAAARDAAHGLFASDGVPVTVIRDSAGFIAQRIIGCIVNIASDIAQQRIATPTDIDLAVNLGLGYPKGPLALGDTIGAAVILEVLRNMNRLTGDMRYRPSPWLWRRAGLGLSLLTAEA
;
A
#
# COMPACT_ATOMS: atom_id res chain seq x y z
N GLY A 1 -14.20 0.62 24.28
CA GLY A 1 -13.28 1.44 23.48
C GLY A 1 -11.86 1.00 23.75
N VAL A 2 -10.94 1.24 22.82
CA VAL A 2 -9.51 1.00 23.03
C VAL A 2 -8.84 2.31 23.45
N THR A 3 -7.90 2.24 24.39
CA THR A 3 -7.10 3.40 24.81
C THR A 3 -5.85 3.45 23.96
N VAL A 4 -5.65 4.54 23.22
CA VAL A 4 -4.42 4.78 22.46
C VAL A 4 -3.35 5.29 23.41
N GLU A 5 -2.18 4.66 23.40
CA GLU A 5 -1.01 5.13 24.13
C GLU A 5 -0.30 6.23 23.33
N ALA A 6 0.09 7.32 24.00
CA ALA A 6 0.79 8.46 23.39
C ALA A 6 2.29 8.51 23.75
N GLY A 7 2.85 7.40 24.25
CA GLY A 7 4.27 7.31 24.62
C GLY A 7 5.20 7.21 23.40
N ASN A 8 6.48 7.53 23.60
CA ASN A 8 7.51 7.37 22.56
C ASN A 8 7.84 5.90 22.26
N GLN A 9 7.46 4.99 23.15
CA GLN A 9 7.57 3.55 22.96
C GLN A 9 6.27 2.87 23.45
N PRO A 10 5.86 1.76 22.82
CA PRO A 10 4.73 0.98 23.30
C PRO A 10 4.99 0.43 24.71
N SER A 11 3.98 0.40 25.56
CA SER A 11 4.05 -0.31 26.86
C SER A 11 4.31 -1.81 26.65
N ALA A 12 4.65 -2.52 27.73
CA ALA A 12 4.91 -3.96 27.67
C ALA A 12 3.69 -4.78 27.19
N ASP A 13 2.48 -4.28 27.47
CA ASP A 13 1.22 -4.98 27.16
C ASP A 13 0.51 -4.43 25.91
N ALA A 14 1.06 -3.39 25.27
CA ALA A 14 0.47 -2.76 24.11
C ALA A 14 0.39 -3.73 22.90
N LEU A 15 -0.76 -3.75 22.23
CA LEU A 15 -0.84 -4.19 20.83
C LEU A 15 -0.20 -3.10 19.97
N ILE A 16 0.78 -3.46 19.14
CA ILE A 16 1.51 -2.52 18.30
C ILE A 16 0.94 -2.58 16.88
N VAL A 17 0.34 -1.48 16.42
CA VAL A 17 -0.18 -1.38 15.06
C VAL A 17 0.72 -0.48 14.23
N VAL A 18 1.15 -0.99 13.08
CA VAL A 18 1.96 -0.24 12.10
C VAL A 18 1.23 -0.10 10.77
N THR A 19 1.55 0.94 9.99
CA THR A 19 0.90 1.23 8.69
C THR A 19 1.91 1.36 7.55
N PRO A 20 2.70 0.31 7.25
CA PRO A 20 3.75 0.40 6.26
C PRO A 20 3.21 0.58 4.84
N LEU A 21 3.95 1.35 4.04
CA LEU A 21 3.77 1.46 2.59
C LEU A 21 4.82 0.64 1.87
N GLY A 22 4.42 -0.41 1.16
CA GLY A 22 5.28 -1.28 0.37
C GLY A 22 6.18 -2.25 1.17
N LEU A 23 6.31 -2.07 2.49
CA LEU A 23 7.05 -2.99 3.36
C LEU A 23 6.20 -4.17 3.81
N ASP A 24 6.87 -5.16 4.37
CA ASP A 24 6.24 -6.22 5.15
C ASP A 24 6.24 -5.86 6.65
N ALA A 25 5.50 -6.61 7.47
CA ALA A 25 5.32 -6.29 8.88
C ALA A 25 6.60 -6.50 9.67
N THR A 26 7.41 -7.50 9.29
CA THR A 26 8.70 -7.76 9.94
C THR A 26 9.67 -6.61 9.73
N THR A 27 9.80 -6.10 8.50
CA THR A 27 10.70 -4.99 8.20
C THR A 27 10.27 -3.73 8.91
N ALA A 28 8.97 -3.43 8.94
CA ALA A 28 8.44 -2.30 9.72
C ALA A 28 8.80 -2.45 11.22
N ALA A 29 8.61 -3.64 11.79
CA ALA A 29 8.96 -3.89 13.19
C ALA A 29 10.47 -3.69 13.46
N LEU A 30 11.34 -4.17 12.57
CA LEU A 30 12.78 -4.05 12.72
C LEU A 30 13.29 -2.61 12.54
N GLU A 31 12.78 -1.89 11.54
CA GLU A 31 13.18 -0.51 11.25
C GLU A 31 12.75 0.45 12.39
N GLU A 32 11.60 0.17 13.04
CA GLU A 32 11.09 0.96 14.15
C GLU A 32 11.54 0.45 15.54
N GLY A 33 12.29 -0.67 15.61
CA GLY A 33 12.77 -1.23 16.88
C GLY A 33 11.66 -1.80 17.79
N LEU A 34 10.61 -2.35 17.18
CA LEU A 34 9.41 -2.84 17.86
C LEU A 34 9.49 -4.33 18.20
N ASP A 35 8.75 -4.74 19.24
CA ASP A 35 8.58 -6.15 19.59
C ASP A 35 7.69 -6.86 18.57
N ALA A 36 8.31 -7.60 17.66
CA ALA A 36 7.64 -8.31 16.57
C ALA A 36 6.55 -9.31 17.03
N THR A 37 6.57 -9.76 18.29
CA THR A 37 5.54 -10.66 18.83
C THR A 37 4.19 -9.97 19.08
N ARG A 38 4.20 -8.63 19.13
CA ARG A 38 3.03 -7.78 19.37
C ARG A 38 2.69 -6.87 18.20
N VAL A 39 3.45 -6.93 17.10
CA VAL A 39 3.22 -6.13 15.89
C VAL A 39 2.16 -6.78 14.99
N VAL A 40 1.21 -5.97 14.54
CA VAL A 40 0.30 -6.26 13.43
C VAL A 40 0.25 -5.03 12.52
N ALA A 41 0.52 -5.22 11.23
CA ALA A 41 0.40 -4.16 10.24
C ALA A 41 -1.03 -4.06 9.69
N ILE A 42 -1.51 -2.86 9.37
CA ILE A 42 -2.80 -2.63 8.70
C ILE A 42 -2.61 -1.85 7.40
N ASP A 43 -3.31 -2.26 6.34
CA ASP A 43 -3.26 -1.58 5.05
C ASP A 43 -4.11 -0.31 5.08
N THR A 44 -3.46 0.84 4.89
CA THR A 44 -4.07 2.18 4.88
C THR A 44 -3.89 2.91 3.55
N LEU A 45 -3.58 2.19 2.46
CA LEU A 45 -3.42 2.81 1.15
C LEU A 45 -4.65 3.60 0.69
N LEU A 46 -5.82 3.05 0.99
CA LEU A 46 -7.10 3.69 0.74
C LEU A 46 -7.74 4.03 2.09
N PRO A 47 -8.46 5.18 2.20
CA PRO A 47 -9.24 5.50 3.40
C PRO A 47 -10.22 4.38 3.74
N PHE A 48 -10.45 4.14 5.04
CA PHE A 48 -11.33 3.05 5.46
C PHE A 48 -12.76 3.20 4.95
N GLU A 49 -13.25 4.44 4.83
CA GLU A 49 -14.57 4.78 4.28
C GLU A 49 -14.71 4.42 2.80
N ALA A 50 -13.59 4.35 2.07
CA ALA A 50 -13.54 3.99 0.66
C ALA A 50 -13.40 2.47 0.44
N THR A 51 -13.26 1.67 1.51
CA THR A 51 -13.02 0.22 1.43
C THR A 51 -14.14 -0.57 2.11
N LYS A 52 -14.40 -1.78 1.60
CA LYS A 52 -15.39 -2.71 2.18
C LYS A 52 -14.76 -3.81 3.03
N ARG A 53 -13.43 -3.77 3.21
CA ARG A 53 -12.65 -4.81 3.87
C ARG A 53 -11.31 -4.24 4.33
N ARG A 54 -10.87 -4.63 5.51
CA ARG A 54 -9.56 -4.29 6.07
C ARG A 54 -8.60 -5.46 5.92
N THR A 55 -7.32 -5.17 5.71
CA THR A 55 -6.28 -6.19 5.62
C THR A 55 -5.27 -5.97 6.74
N LEU A 56 -5.11 -6.98 7.59
CA LEU A 56 -4.06 -7.05 8.60
C LEU A 56 -2.95 -7.98 8.13
N MET A 57 -1.71 -7.69 8.50
CA MET A 57 -0.55 -8.51 8.18
C MET A 57 0.27 -8.76 9.44
N THR A 58 0.63 -10.02 9.67
CA THR A 58 1.42 -10.45 10.83
C THR A 58 2.87 -10.69 10.46
N THR A 59 3.79 -10.50 11.40
CA THR A 59 5.16 -11.03 11.32
C THR A 59 5.13 -12.55 11.51
N PRO A 60 6.23 -13.28 11.23
CA PRO A 60 6.39 -14.68 11.61
C PRO A 60 6.34 -14.91 13.14
N ALA A 61 6.60 -13.88 13.94
CA ALA A 61 6.66 -13.95 15.39
C ALA A 61 5.39 -13.46 16.09
N THR A 62 4.47 -12.80 15.39
CA THR A 62 3.24 -12.23 15.98
C THR A 62 2.48 -13.32 16.73
N SER A 63 2.24 -13.08 18.01
CA SER A 63 1.50 -14.00 18.87
C SER A 63 0.04 -14.11 18.43
N ALA A 64 -0.58 -15.27 18.68
CA ALA A 64 -2.01 -15.46 18.42
C ALA A 64 -2.85 -14.43 19.20
N ALA A 65 -2.46 -14.11 20.44
CA ALA A 65 -3.13 -13.10 21.26
C ALA A 65 -3.11 -11.71 20.61
N ALA A 66 -1.94 -11.24 20.13
CA ALA A 66 -1.84 -9.94 19.44
C ALA A 66 -2.64 -9.93 18.12
N ARG A 67 -2.56 -11.01 17.33
CA ARG A 67 -3.34 -11.17 16.10
C ARG A 67 -4.85 -11.09 16.37
N ASP A 68 -5.32 -11.84 17.37
CA ASP A 68 -6.76 -11.93 17.68
C ASP A 68 -7.28 -10.63 18.30
N ALA A 69 -6.47 -9.95 19.11
CA ALA A 69 -6.76 -8.61 19.61
C ALA A 69 -6.88 -7.58 18.47
N ALA A 70 -5.93 -7.58 17.52
CA ALA A 70 -5.98 -6.70 16.36
C ALA A 70 -7.19 -6.99 15.47
N HIS A 71 -7.46 -8.26 15.20
CA HIS A 71 -8.65 -8.66 14.44
C HIS A 71 -9.93 -8.19 15.13
N GLY A 72 -10.07 -8.42 16.44
CA GLY A 72 -11.23 -7.98 17.21
C GLY A 72 -11.40 -6.46 17.19
N LEU A 73 -10.31 -5.71 17.33
CA LEU A 73 -10.32 -4.25 17.24
C LEU A 73 -10.81 -3.77 15.87
N PHE A 74 -10.19 -4.24 14.79
CA PHE A 74 -10.50 -3.79 13.43
C PHE A 74 -11.75 -4.42 12.82
N ALA A 75 -12.40 -5.37 13.50
CA ALA A 75 -13.71 -5.90 13.13
C ALA A 75 -14.87 -5.35 13.98
N SER A 76 -14.57 -4.50 14.97
CA SER A 76 -15.54 -4.08 16.00
C SER A 76 -16.74 -3.29 15.48
N ASP A 77 -16.62 -2.66 14.31
CA ASP A 77 -17.67 -1.92 13.61
C ASP A 77 -18.37 -2.75 12.51
N GLY A 78 -18.11 -4.06 12.46
CA GLY A 78 -18.73 -4.98 11.51
C GLY A 78 -18.08 -5.03 10.12
N VAL A 79 -17.02 -4.23 9.86
CA VAL A 79 -16.26 -4.33 8.60
C VAL A 79 -15.45 -5.64 8.60
N PRO A 80 -15.56 -6.49 7.57
CA PRO A 80 -14.78 -7.71 7.50
C PRO A 80 -13.26 -7.45 7.47
N VAL A 81 -12.52 -8.26 8.23
CA VAL A 81 -11.06 -8.20 8.29
C VAL A 81 -10.45 -9.46 7.68
N THR A 82 -9.43 -9.30 6.86
CA THR A 82 -8.59 -10.39 6.37
C THR A 82 -7.23 -10.32 7.03
N VAL A 83 -6.75 -11.42 7.61
CA VAL A 83 -5.39 -11.52 8.13
C VAL A 83 -4.54 -12.27 7.12
N ILE A 84 -3.45 -11.64 6.67
CA ILE A 84 -2.46 -12.23 5.78
C ILE A 84 -1.15 -12.49 6.50
N ARG A 85 -0.35 -13.39 5.94
CA ARG A 85 1.04 -13.58 6.35
C ARG A 85 1.90 -12.44 5.82
N ASP A 86 3.08 -12.34 6.41
CA ASP A 86 4.08 -11.35 6.06
C ASP A 86 4.38 -11.30 4.56
N SER A 87 4.20 -10.12 3.95
CA SER A 87 4.29 -9.95 2.51
C SER A 87 4.48 -8.48 2.11
N ALA A 88 5.56 -8.19 1.38
CA ALA A 88 5.90 -6.84 0.93
C ALA A 88 4.77 -6.17 0.13
N GLY A 89 4.22 -5.06 0.64
CA GLY A 89 3.17 -4.31 -0.07
C GLY A 89 1.78 -4.96 -0.03
N PHE A 90 1.47 -5.74 1.01
CA PHE A 90 0.13 -6.29 1.23
C PHE A 90 -0.45 -6.98 -0.02
N ILE A 91 -1.78 -6.92 -0.19
CA ILE A 91 -2.47 -7.32 -1.42
C ILE A 91 -2.75 -6.09 -2.28
N ALA A 92 -3.43 -5.08 -1.72
CA ALA A 92 -3.90 -3.94 -2.50
C ALA A 92 -2.75 -3.05 -2.98
N GLN A 93 -1.77 -2.75 -2.11
CA GLN A 93 -0.64 -1.89 -2.48
C GLN A 93 0.19 -2.48 -3.63
N ARG A 94 0.50 -3.78 -3.56
CA ARG A 94 1.17 -4.50 -4.64
C ARG A 94 0.39 -4.41 -5.95
N ILE A 95 -0.90 -4.73 -5.93
CA ILE A 95 -1.71 -4.79 -7.15
C ILE A 95 -1.86 -3.40 -7.76
N ILE A 96 -2.29 -2.42 -6.98
CA ILE A 96 -2.52 -1.06 -7.45
C ILE A 96 -1.21 -0.43 -7.91
N GLY A 97 -0.14 -0.56 -7.11
CA GLY A 97 1.18 -0.05 -7.45
C GLY A 97 1.67 -0.58 -8.80
N CYS A 98 1.59 -1.90 -9.02
CA CYS A 98 1.97 -2.51 -10.29
C CYS A 98 1.11 -2.04 -11.46
N ILE A 99 -0.22 -1.94 -11.29
CA ILE A 99 -1.14 -1.47 -12.34
C ILE A 99 -0.81 -0.03 -12.77
N VAL A 100 -0.66 0.88 -11.80
CA VAL A 100 -0.30 2.28 -12.06
C VAL A 100 1.07 2.36 -12.74
N ASN A 101 2.03 1.54 -12.31
CA ASN A 101 3.38 1.53 -12.86
C ASN A 101 3.42 1.04 -14.31
N ILE A 102 2.68 -0.03 -14.62
CA ILE A 102 2.57 -0.55 -15.99
C ILE A 102 1.97 0.50 -16.91
N ALA A 103 0.88 1.16 -16.50
CA ALA A 103 0.29 2.26 -17.27
C ALA A 103 1.27 3.42 -17.48
N SER A 104 2.06 3.74 -16.45
CA SER A 104 3.11 4.75 -16.53
C SER A 104 4.23 4.37 -17.50
N ASP A 105 4.62 3.09 -17.57
CA ASP A 105 5.58 2.61 -18.57
C ASP A 105 5.02 2.66 -20.00
N ILE A 106 3.74 2.36 -20.22
CA ILE A 106 3.08 2.51 -21.53
C ILE A 106 3.10 3.97 -21.98
N ALA A 107 2.80 4.91 -21.07
CA ALA A 107 2.88 6.35 -21.32
C ALA A 107 4.33 6.79 -21.60
N GLN A 108 5.30 6.30 -20.83
CA GLN A 108 6.74 6.59 -21.03
C GLN A 108 7.24 6.16 -22.40
N GLN A 109 6.76 5.03 -22.90
CA GLN A 109 7.11 4.48 -24.22
C GLN A 109 6.33 5.13 -25.36
N ARG A 110 5.39 6.04 -25.04
CA ARG A 110 4.54 6.76 -26.00
C ARG A 110 3.73 5.81 -26.89
N ILE A 111 3.34 4.65 -26.35
CA ILE A 111 2.50 3.67 -27.05
C ILE A 111 1.07 4.22 -27.24
N ALA A 112 0.57 4.95 -26.25
CA ALA A 112 -0.72 5.63 -26.28
C ALA A 112 -0.67 6.89 -25.39
N THR A 113 -1.62 7.81 -25.59
CA THR A 113 -1.72 8.99 -24.72
C THR A 113 -2.18 8.58 -23.31
N PRO A 114 -1.82 9.31 -22.25
CA PRO A 114 -2.29 9.01 -20.89
C PRO A 114 -3.81 8.86 -20.79
N THR A 115 -4.55 9.73 -21.50
CA THR A 115 -6.01 9.68 -21.56
C THR A 115 -6.53 8.42 -22.25
N ASP A 116 -5.91 8.01 -23.37
CA ASP A 116 -6.33 6.80 -24.09
C ASP A 116 -6.01 5.53 -23.30
N ILE A 117 -4.90 5.50 -22.54
CA ILE A 117 -4.56 4.39 -21.63
C ILE A 117 -5.65 4.22 -20.59
N ASP A 118 -6.05 5.32 -19.95
CA ASP A 118 -7.11 5.29 -18.93
C ASP A 118 -8.47 4.90 -19.52
N LEU A 119 -8.82 5.43 -20.69
CA LEU A 119 -10.06 5.10 -21.39
C LEU A 119 -10.10 3.62 -21.77
N ALA A 120 -8.99 3.07 -22.29
CA ALA A 120 -8.89 1.67 -22.68
C ALA A 120 -9.08 0.73 -21.48
N VAL A 121 -8.51 1.04 -20.31
CA VAL A 121 -8.68 0.21 -19.11
C VAL A 121 -10.09 0.31 -18.53
N ASN A 122 -10.71 1.49 -18.58
CA ASN A 122 -12.10 1.64 -18.16
C ASN A 122 -13.07 0.85 -19.05
N LEU A 123 -12.97 1.01 -20.37
CA LEU A 123 -13.88 0.36 -21.32
C LEU A 123 -13.58 -1.12 -21.50
N GLY A 124 -12.30 -1.49 -21.56
CA GLY A 124 -11.85 -2.85 -21.87
C GLY A 124 -11.84 -3.78 -20.66
N LEU A 125 -11.46 -3.27 -19.48
CA LEU A 125 -11.33 -4.07 -18.25
C LEU A 125 -12.41 -3.75 -17.20
N GLY A 126 -13.27 -2.77 -17.47
CA GLY A 126 -14.38 -2.39 -16.58
C GLY A 126 -13.94 -1.70 -15.30
N TYR A 127 -12.75 -1.08 -15.28
CA TYR A 127 -12.27 -0.37 -14.09
C TYR A 127 -13.12 0.88 -13.86
N PRO A 128 -13.45 1.22 -12.59
CA PRO A 128 -14.21 2.42 -12.29
C PRO A 128 -13.43 3.72 -12.57
N LYS A 129 -12.10 3.61 -12.62
CA LYS A 129 -11.18 4.71 -12.89
C LYS A 129 -9.92 4.13 -13.55
N GLY A 130 -9.38 4.87 -14.52
CA GLY A 130 -8.21 4.45 -15.26
C GLY A 130 -6.98 4.42 -14.34
N PRO A 131 -5.96 3.62 -14.67
CA PRO A 131 -4.82 3.40 -13.79
C PRO A 131 -4.04 4.67 -13.47
N LEU A 132 -3.87 5.60 -14.41
CA LEU A 132 -3.13 6.85 -14.15
C LEU A 132 -3.95 7.79 -13.27
N ALA A 133 -5.24 7.99 -13.58
CA ALA A 133 -6.15 8.75 -12.73
C ALA A 133 -6.30 8.13 -11.33
N LEU A 134 -6.28 6.80 -11.22
CA LEU A 134 -6.31 6.10 -9.94
C LEU A 134 -5.04 6.40 -9.13
N GLY A 135 -3.88 6.36 -9.78
CA GLY A 135 -2.62 6.76 -9.16
C GLY A 135 -2.62 8.22 -8.68
N ASP A 136 -3.21 9.14 -9.44
CA ASP A 136 -3.39 10.55 -9.01
C ASP A 136 -4.33 10.68 -7.82
N THR A 137 -5.38 9.86 -7.75
CA THR A 137 -6.35 9.89 -6.65
C THR A 137 -5.74 9.42 -5.34
N ILE A 138 -4.86 8.41 -5.40
CA ILE A 138 -4.12 7.91 -4.24
C ILE A 138 -2.94 8.81 -3.90
N GLY A 139 -2.34 9.43 -4.93
CA GLY A 139 -1.14 10.23 -4.85
C GLY A 139 0.05 9.50 -5.47
N ALA A 140 0.62 10.09 -6.52
CA ALA A 140 1.76 9.52 -7.24
C ALA A 140 2.98 9.27 -6.33
N ALA A 141 3.21 10.11 -5.32
CA ALA A 141 4.29 9.94 -4.34
C ALA A 141 4.08 8.69 -3.46
N VAL A 142 2.85 8.42 -3.04
CA VAL A 142 2.50 7.22 -2.25
C VAL A 142 2.72 5.96 -3.08
N ILE A 143 2.26 5.96 -4.34
CA ILE A 143 2.48 4.83 -5.26
C ILE A 143 3.97 4.59 -5.51
N LEU A 144 4.73 5.68 -5.71
CA LEU A 144 6.19 5.60 -5.87
C LEU A 144 6.85 5.00 -4.62
N GLU A 145 6.45 5.43 -3.43
CA GLU A 145 6.97 4.92 -2.16
C GLU A 145 6.72 3.42 -2.00
N VAL A 146 5.48 2.97 -2.24
CA VAL A 146 5.11 1.55 -2.22
C VAL A 146 6.05 0.72 -3.11
N LEU A 147 6.22 1.12 -4.37
CA LEU A 147 7.04 0.39 -5.33
C LEU A 147 8.53 0.42 -4.98
N ARG A 148 9.04 1.55 -4.50
CA ARG A 148 10.45 1.68 -4.05
C ARG A 148 10.72 0.76 -2.86
N ASN A 149 9.83 0.72 -1.88
CA ASN A 149 9.98 -0.12 -0.70
C ASN A 149 9.89 -1.61 -1.06
N MET A 150 8.94 -1.99 -1.92
CA MET A 150 8.86 -3.37 -2.43
C MET A 150 10.10 -3.77 -3.23
N ASN A 151 10.59 -2.91 -4.12
CA ASN A 151 11.80 -3.18 -4.91
C ASN A 151 13.05 -3.27 -4.02
N ARG A 152 13.20 -2.37 -3.03
CA ARG A 152 14.29 -2.40 -2.04
C ARG A 152 14.32 -3.71 -1.28
N LEU A 153 13.16 -4.17 -0.82
CA LEU A 153 13.07 -5.33 0.06
C LEU A 153 13.23 -6.65 -0.69
N THR A 154 12.67 -6.75 -1.90
CA THR A 154 12.67 -8.00 -2.68
C THR A 154 13.81 -8.11 -3.67
N GLY A 155 14.43 -6.99 -4.05
CA GLY A 155 15.36 -6.91 -5.18
C GLY A 155 14.72 -7.18 -6.55
N ASP A 156 13.41 -7.38 -6.61
CA ASP A 156 12.72 -7.82 -7.81
C ASP A 156 12.44 -6.64 -8.75
N MET A 157 12.95 -6.74 -9.98
CA MET A 157 12.80 -5.72 -11.01
C MET A 157 11.34 -5.50 -11.43
N ARG A 158 10.42 -6.44 -11.16
CA ARG A 158 8.98 -6.27 -11.39
C ARG A 158 8.39 -5.09 -10.62
N TYR A 159 9.00 -4.70 -9.50
CA TYR A 159 8.56 -3.56 -8.68
C TYR A 159 9.34 -2.28 -8.94
N ARG A 160 10.27 -2.26 -9.90
CA ARG A 160 11.04 -1.06 -10.24
C ARG A 160 10.09 0.06 -10.69
N PRO A 161 10.07 1.23 -10.03
CA PRO A 161 9.27 2.36 -10.49
C PRO A 161 9.66 2.79 -11.91
N SER A 162 8.67 3.11 -12.73
CA SER A 162 8.86 3.65 -14.07
C SER A 162 9.45 5.06 -14.00
N PRO A 163 10.26 5.48 -15.00
CA PRO A 163 10.74 6.86 -15.08
C PRO A 163 9.59 7.88 -15.14
N TRP A 164 8.46 7.53 -15.74
CA TRP A 164 7.27 8.39 -15.79
C TRP A 164 6.74 8.67 -14.38
N LEU A 165 6.42 7.62 -13.62
CA LEU A 165 5.93 7.74 -12.24
C LEU A 165 6.93 8.53 -11.38
N TRP A 166 8.22 8.19 -11.45
CA TRP A 166 9.26 8.87 -10.67
C TRP A 166 9.31 10.38 -10.94
N ARG A 167 9.31 10.80 -12.22
CA ARG A 167 9.37 12.22 -12.59
C ARG A 167 8.12 12.96 -12.14
N ARG A 168 6.92 12.41 -12.37
CA ARG A 168 5.66 13.09 -12.04
C ARG A 168 5.48 13.22 -10.54
N ALA A 169 5.74 12.14 -9.79
CA ALA A 169 5.74 12.20 -8.34
C ALA A 169 6.76 13.21 -7.80
N GLY A 170 7.99 13.21 -8.32
CA GLY A 170 9.05 14.13 -7.88
C GLY A 170 8.79 15.60 -8.20
N LEU A 171 8.03 15.89 -9.26
CA LEU A 171 7.67 17.24 -9.69
C LEU A 171 6.28 17.68 -9.19
N GLY A 172 5.53 16.83 -8.50
CA GLY A 172 4.15 17.12 -8.10
C GLY A 172 3.19 17.27 -9.30
N LEU A 173 3.47 16.60 -10.41
CA LEU A 173 2.63 16.61 -11.61
C LEU A 173 1.63 15.46 -11.59
N SER A 174 0.48 15.67 -12.24
CA SER A 174 -0.47 14.59 -12.52
C SER A 174 0.18 13.52 -13.41
N LEU A 175 -0.12 12.25 -13.15
CA LEU A 175 0.27 11.12 -13.99
C LEU A 175 -0.32 11.18 -15.40
N LEU A 176 -1.37 11.97 -15.62
CA LEU A 176 -1.95 12.25 -16.92
C LEU A 176 -1.22 13.35 -17.71
N THR A 177 -0.21 13.99 -17.12
CA THR A 177 0.56 15.06 -17.76
C THR A 177 1.40 14.51 -18.91
N ALA A 178 0.93 14.76 -20.14
CA ALA A 178 1.62 14.40 -21.37
C ALA A 178 2.97 15.14 -21.50
N GLU A 179 3.93 14.52 -22.17
CA GLU A 179 5.16 15.19 -22.59
C GLU A 179 4.88 16.00 -23.87
N ALA A 180 5.53 17.16 -24.00
CA ALA A 180 5.52 17.96 -25.22
C ALA A 180 6.30 17.27 -26.36
#